data_AF-A0A395NJW7-F1
#
_entry.id   AF-A0A395NJW7-F1
#
_cell.length_a   1.000
_cell.length_b   1.000
_cell.length_c   1.000
_cell.angle_alpha   90.00
_cell.angle_beta   90.00
_cell.angle_gamma   90.00
#
_symmetry.space_group_name_H-M   'P 1'
#
loop_
_entity.id
_entity.type
_entity.pdbx_description
1 polymer ?
#
loop_
_entity_poly.entity_id
_entity_poly.type
_entity_poly.pdbx_seq_one_letter_code
_entity_poly.pdbx_strand_id
1 'polypeptide(L)'
;MNTTNGSQGSELEALKEPLQKFPISGSVQEGLLEALWEASDRHSSMSPYFEYYSKRIQRMRLDGCHEFCAGSHSDIAAIARRILEGTTRDEIYQEMASAANSVSSALDTNHAIDMCASLLVMTEIELNGSPAGLSGLTAVPWKRGSLNGALAKYFCPQRTLQADRSKLGKVFTARNLSRIAGIEIRWTTNLADHLRLVDDDQVVFIFHYASFLQLQKR
;
A
#
# COMPACT_ATOMS: atom_id res chain seq x y z
N MET A 1 -13.88 16.69 -31.08
CA MET A 1 -12.86 15.71 -30.63
C MET A 1 -11.51 16.41 -30.65
N ASN A 2 -10.98 16.76 -29.46
CA ASN A 2 -9.56 17.05 -29.14
C ASN A 2 -9.49 17.97 -27.91
N THR A 3 -9.42 17.39 -26.71
CA THR A 3 -9.07 18.12 -25.46
C THR A 3 -8.26 17.30 -24.45
N THR A 4 -7.84 16.07 -24.73
CA THR A 4 -7.17 15.20 -23.74
C THR A 4 -5.65 15.32 -23.65
N ASN A 5 -4.96 15.95 -24.63
CA ASN A 5 -3.49 15.96 -24.63
C ASN A 5 -2.84 17.06 -23.77
N GLY A 6 -3.61 18.06 -23.30
CA GLY A 6 -3.07 19.16 -22.49
C GLY A 6 -2.93 18.84 -20.99
N SER A 7 -3.81 17.98 -20.46
CA SER A 7 -3.84 17.64 -19.02
C SER A 7 -2.75 16.63 -18.64
N GLN A 8 -2.59 15.58 -19.45
CA GLN A 8 -1.65 14.49 -19.17
C GLN A 8 -0.19 14.98 -19.07
N GLY A 9 0.21 15.96 -19.88
CA GLY A 9 1.55 16.55 -19.80
C GLY A 9 1.80 17.32 -18.51
N SER A 10 0.77 17.98 -17.95
CA SER A 10 0.87 18.72 -16.69
C SER A 10 0.94 17.80 -15.48
N GLU A 11 0.23 16.67 -15.51
CA GLU A 11 0.19 15.68 -14.43
C GLU A 11 1.51 14.92 -14.30
N LEU A 12 2.12 14.51 -15.41
CA LEU A 12 3.43 13.85 -15.42
C LEU A 12 4.57 14.77 -14.93
N GLU A 13 4.51 16.06 -15.27
CA GLU A 13 5.47 17.04 -14.75
C GLU A 13 5.29 17.30 -13.25
N ALA A 14 4.04 17.27 -12.74
CA ALA A 14 3.78 17.41 -11.31
C ALA A 14 4.44 16.30 -10.48
N LEU A 15 4.59 15.08 -11.01
CA LEU A 15 5.25 13.98 -10.29
C LEU A 15 6.73 14.24 -9.98
N LYS A 16 7.37 15.21 -10.65
CA LYS A 16 8.74 15.64 -10.33
C LYS A 16 8.83 16.46 -9.04
N GLU A 17 7.69 16.81 -8.43
CA GLU A 17 7.66 17.45 -7.12
C GLU A 17 8.45 16.61 -6.09
N PRO A 18 9.30 17.24 -5.27
CA PRO A 18 10.07 16.52 -4.25
C PRO A 18 9.17 15.97 -3.14
N LEU A 19 9.53 14.80 -2.62
CA LEU A 19 8.78 14.11 -1.56
C LEU A 19 8.71 14.87 -0.23
N GLN A 20 9.43 15.98 -0.09
CA GLN A 20 9.43 16.79 1.13
C GLN A 20 8.26 17.77 1.22
N LYS A 21 7.55 18.03 0.11
CA LYS A 21 6.46 19.00 0.07
C LYS A 21 5.15 18.36 0.53
N PHE A 22 4.63 18.84 1.66
CA PHE A 22 3.35 18.39 2.21
C PHE A 22 2.43 19.58 2.54
N PRO A 23 1.11 19.45 2.33
CA PRO A 23 0.42 18.30 1.71
C PRO A 23 0.78 18.15 0.22
N ILE A 24 0.72 16.93 -0.30
CA ILE A 24 0.93 16.68 -1.73
C ILE A 24 -0.16 17.39 -2.54
N SER A 25 0.23 18.06 -3.62
CA SER A 25 -0.68 18.85 -4.46
C SER A 25 -1.73 17.98 -5.16
N GLY A 26 -2.88 18.56 -5.51
CA GLY A 26 -3.92 17.85 -6.25
C GLY A 26 -3.41 17.27 -7.57
N SER A 27 -2.55 17.99 -8.29
CA SER A 27 -1.92 17.55 -9.53
C SER A 27 -0.99 16.34 -9.33
N VAL A 28 -0.21 16.30 -8.25
CA VAL A 28 0.59 15.12 -7.89
C VAL A 28 -0.32 13.92 -7.59
N GLN A 29 -1.41 14.15 -6.87
CA GLN A 29 -2.37 13.10 -6.53
C GLN A 29 -3.04 12.53 -7.80
N GLU A 30 -3.53 13.38 -8.69
CA GLU A 30 -4.10 12.97 -9.98
C GLU A 30 -3.07 12.21 -10.83
N GLY A 31 -1.85 12.72 -10.95
CA GLY A 31 -0.77 12.07 -11.69
C GLY A 31 -0.39 10.70 -11.11
N LEU A 32 -0.42 10.53 -9.79
CA LEU A 32 -0.18 9.22 -9.16
C LEU A 32 -1.32 8.24 -9.45
N LEU A 33 -2.59 8.69 -9.43
CA LEU A 33 -3.72 7.82 -9.78
C LEU A 33 -3.69 7.42 -11.24
N GLU A 34 -3.35 8.35 -12.13
CA GLU A 34 -3.23 8.08 -13.56
C GLU A 34 -2.11 7.08 -13.82
N ALA A 35 -0.91 7.33 -13.28
CA ALA A 35 0.26 6.51 -13.53
C ALA A 35 0.15 5.06 -12.98
N LEU A 36 -0.62 4.86 -11.91
CA LEU A 36 -0.70 3.56 -11.23
C LEU A 36 -1.97 2.79 -11.56
N TRP A 37 -3.08 3.48 -11.81
CA TRP A 37 -4.38 2.84 -11.94
C TRP A 37 -5.25 3.39 -13.07
N GLU A 38 -4.79 4.36 -13.88
CA GLU A 38 -5.61 5.02 -14.91
C GLU A 38 -6.96 5.48 -14.31
N ALA A 39 -6.88 6.21 -13.20
CA ALA A 39 -8.02 6.53 -12.34
C ALA A 39 -7.98 7.95 -11.78
N SER A 40 -7.41 8.90 -12.52
CA SER A 40 -7.40 10.33 -12.17
C SER A 40 -8.81 10.87 -11.86
N ASP A 41 -9.84 10.38 -12.55
CA ASP A 41 -11.26 10.70 -12.33
C ASP A 41 -11.77 10.39 -10.91
N ARG A 42 -11.10 9.48 -10.20
CA ARG A 42 -11.47 9.06 -8.84
C ARG A 42 -10.81 9.88 -7.73
N HIS A 43 -10.04 10.90 -8.07
CA HIS A 43 -9.27 11.74 -7.14
C HIS A 43 -10.05 12.15 -5.89
N SER A 44 -11.25 12.71 -6.05
CA SER A 44 -12.11 13.16 -4.95
C SER A 44 -12.43 12.07 -3.90
N SER A 45 -12.56 10.82 -4.34
CA SER A 45 -12.85 9.66 -3.48
C SER A 45 -11.60 9.05 -2.82
N MET A 46 -10.42 9.42 -3.30
CA MET A 46 -9.12 8.87 -2.90
C MET A 46 -8.39 9.74 -1.87
N SER A 47 -8.99 10.82 -1.38
CA SER A 47 -8.44 11.66 -0.29
C SER A 47 -7.94 10.85 0.91
N PRO A 48 -8.65 9.81 1.40
CA PRO A 48 -8.13 8.97 2.49
C PRO A 48 -6.83 8.26 2.10
N TYR A 49 -6.74 7.68 0.90
CA TYR A 49 -5.52 7.03 0.43
C TYR A 49 -4.34 8.02 0.41
N PHE A 50 -4.56 9.27 -0.01
CA PHE A 50 -3.49 10.27 -0.01
C PHE A 50 -3.08 10.77 1.38
N GLU A 51 -3.99 10.73 2.35
CA GLU A 51 -3.64 10.90 3.76
C GLU A 51 -2.73 9.75 4.24
N TYR A 52 -3.06 8.51 3.91
CA TYR A 52 -2.21 7.35 4.19
C TYR A 52 -0.84 7.46 3.52
N TYR A 53 -0.82 7.76 2.21
CA TYR A 53 0.38 7.95 1.41
C TYR A 53 1.31 8.98 2.05
N SER A 54 0.76 10.15 2.42
CA SER A 54 1.54 11.22 3.05
C SER A 54 2.11 10.80 4.40
N LYS A 55 1.31 10.15 5.25
CA LYS A 55 1.78 9.62 6.55
C LYS A 55 2.87 8.58 6.38
N ARG A 56 2.76 7.71 5.37
CA ARG A 56 3.73 6.65 5.10
C ARG A 56 5.08 7.24 4.68
N ILE A 57 5.10 8.20 3.77
CA ILE A 57 6.34 8.89 3.36
C ILE A 57 6.94 9.68 4.53
N GLN A 58 6.11 10.36 5.34
CA GLN A 58 6.61 11.09 6.51
C GLN A 58 7.27 10.16 7.53
N ARG A 59 6.64 9.02 7.85
CA ARG A 59 7.20 8.04 8.80
C ARG A 59 8.56 7.51 8.33
N MET A 60 8.65 7.17 7.06
CA MET A 60 9.89 6.67 6.46
C MET A 60 11.06 7.66 6.60
N ARG A 61 10.79 8.97 6.49
CA ARG A 61 11.80 10.01 6.72
C ARG A 61 12.23 10.11 8.18
N LEU A 62 11.33 9.88 9.13
CA LEU A 62 11.63 9.91 10.55
C LEU A 62 12.47 8.70 10.98
N ASP A 63 12.32 7.57 10.30
CA ASP A 63 13.09 6.34 10.55
C ASP A 63 14.56 6.43 10.06
N GLY A 64 15.01 7.61 9.60
CA GLY A 64 16.41 7.86 9.24
C GLY A 64 16.83 7.23 7.91
N CYS A 65 15.89 6.78 7.08
CA CYS A 65 16.14 6.40 5.68
C CYS A 65 16.40 7.67 4.84
N HIS A 66 17.52 8.36 5.12
CA HIS A 66 17.88 9.63 4.49
C HIS A 66 18.28 9.47 3.02
N GLU A 67 18.57 8.25 2.57
CA GLU A 67 18.97 7.93 1.19
C GLU A 67 17.94 7.02 0.49
N PHE A 68 16.65 7.32 0.65
CA PHE A 68 15.63 6.71 -0.20
C PHE A 68 15.98 6.97 -1.68
N CYS A 69 16.11 5.90 -2.48
CA CYS A 69 16.45 5.97 -3.92
C CYS A 69 15.44 6.75 -4.79
N ALA A 70 14.36 7.27 -4.21
CA ALA A 70 13.33 8.02 -4.90
C ALA A 70 13.31 9.47 -4.36
N GLY A 71 13.81 10.41 -5.17
CA GLY A 71 13.84 11.84 -4.83
C GLY A 71 12.50 12.55 -5.09
N SER A 72 11.60 11.91 -5.82
CA SER A 72 10.35 12.48 -6.33
C SER A 72 9.20 11.48 -6.32
N HIS A 73 7.97 11.98 -6.53
CA HIS A 73 6.82 11.11 -6.75
C HIS A 73 6.94 10.28 -8.04
N SER A 74 7.68 10.78 -9.04
CA SER A 74 7.94 10.04 -10.28
C SER A 74 8.78 8.79 -10.06
N ASP A 75 9.70 8.79 -9.11
CA ASP A 75 10.52 7.62 -8.80
C ASP A 75 9.68 6.53 -8.13
N ILE A 76 8.79 6.92 -7.21
CA ILE A 76 7.81 6.01 -6.60
C ILE A 76 6.91 5.41 -7.70
N ALA A 77 6.38 6.24 -8.59
CA ALA A 77 5.54 5.79 -9.68
C ALA A 77 6.28 4.84 -10.64
N ALA A 78 7.56 5.10 -10.92
CA ALA A 78 8.38 4.25 -11.76
C ALA A 78 8.52 2.83 -11.16
N ILE A 79 8.95 2.71 -9.90
CA ILE A 79 9.09 1.41 -9.22
C ILE A 79 7.74 0.72 -9.11
N ALA A 80 6.71 1.45 -8.68
CA ALA A 80 5.36 0.92 -8.51
C ALA A 80 4.76 0.38 -9.82
N ARG A 81 4.99 1.03 -10.96
CA ARG A 81 4.59 0.51 -12.27
C ARG A 81 5.26 -0.83 -12.60
N ARG A 82 6.56 -0.96 -12.35
CA ARG A 82 7.26 -2.25 -12.57
C ARG A 82 6.64 -3.38 -11.76
N ILE A 83 6.26 -3.09 -10.51
CA ILE A 83 5.56 -4.03 -9.62
C ILE A 83 4.19 -4.43 -10.22
N LEU A 84 3.41 -3.45 -10.68
CA LEU A 84 2.09 -3.67 -11.29
C LEU A 84 2.17 -4.47 -12.61
N GLU A 85 3.21 -4.25 -13.41
CA GLU A 85 3.52 -5.01 -14.62
C GLU A 85 3.88 -6.48 -14.34
N GLY A 86 4.06 -6.85 -13.07
CA GLY A 86 4.39 -8.21 -12.64
C GLY A 86 5.89 -8.52 -12.64
N THR A 87 6.74 -7.52 -12.81
CA THR A 87 8.20 -7.64 -12.72
C THR A 87 8.58 -8.21 -11.35
N THR A 88 9.54 -9.13 -11.32
CA THR A 88 9.94 -9.75 -10.05
C THR A 88 10.73 -8.78 -9.18
N ARG A 89 10.71 -9.01 -7.87
CA ARG A 89 11.50 -8.24 -6.90
C ARG A 89 12.98 -8.21 -7.29
N ASP A 90 13.51 -9.36 -7.68
CA ASP A 90 14.93 -9.52 -8.02
C ASP A 90 15.30 -8.70 -9.26
N GLU A 91 14.44 -8.70 -10.29
CA GLU A 91 14.63 -7.89 -11.51
C GLU A 91 14.58 -6.39 -11.20
N ILE A 92 13.58 -5.93 -10.44
CA ILE A 92 13.47 -4.52 -10.05
C ILE A 92 14.71 -4.08 -9.27
N TYR A 93 15.20 -4.91 -8.34
CA TYR A 93 16.41 -4.64 -7.60
C TYR A 93 17.64 -4.52 -8.51
N GLN A 94 17.80 -5.43 -9.48
CA GLN A 94 18.92 -5.38 -10.42
C GLN A 94 18.85 -4.14 -11.33
N GLU A 95 17.67 -3.77 -11.81
CA GLU A 95 17.45 -2.55 -12.59
C GLU A 95 17.89 -1.31 -11.80
N MET A 96 17.44 -1.19 -10.55
CA MET A 96 17.81 -0.08 -9.67
C MET A 96 19.32 -0.06 -9.34
N ALA A 97 19.90 -1.23 -9.08
CA ALA A 97 21.32 -1.35 -8.80
C ALA A 97 22.19 -0.97 -10.02
N SER A 98 21.72 -1.30 -11.23
CA SER A 98 22.41 -0.94 -12.49
C SER A 98 22.31 0.55 -12.85
N ALA A 99 21.22 1.21 -12.45
CA ALA A 99 21.01 2.63 -12.66
C ALA A 99 21.70 3.51 -11.60
N ALA A 100 22.04 2.95 -10.43
CA ALA A 100 22.66 3.68 -9.34
C ALA A 100 24.16 3.92 -9.61
N ASN A 101 24.53 5.18 -9.80
CA ASN A 101 25.92 5.62 -9.96
C ASN A 101 26.73 5.61 -8.63
N SER A 102 26.62 4.55 -7.82
CA SER A 102 27.44 4.22 -6.63
C SER A 102 27.07 4.76 -5.24
N VAL A 103 25.90 5.41 -5.03
CA VAL A 103 25.59 6.01 -3.70
C VAL A 103 24.59 5.20 -2.84
N SER A 104 23.58 4.54 -3.42
CA SER A 104 22.56 3.88 -2.61
C SER A 104 23.00 2.51 -2.07
N SER A 105 22.76 2.26 -0.78
CA SER A 105 23.03 0.95 -0.21
C SER A 105 22.01 -0.10 -0.71
N ALA A 106 22.39 -1.37 -0.64
CA ALA A 106 21.47 -2.49 -0.90
C ALA A 106 20.23 -2.46 0.01
N LEU A 107 20.37 -1.93 1.23
CA LEU A 107 19.30 -1.79 2.20
C LEU A 107 18.30 -0.72 1.74
N ASP A 108 18.79 0.43 1.29
CA ASP A 108 17.94 1.54 0.82
C ASP A 108 17.13 1.16 -0.41
N THR A 109 17.75 0.42 -1.32
CA THR A 109 17.07 -0.09 -2.53
C THR A 109 15.95 -1.07 -2.16
N ASN A 110 16.20 -2.00 -1.23
CA ASN A 110 15.17 -2.93 -0.77
C ASN A 110 14.04 -2.22 -0.04
N HIS A 111 14.36 -1.30 0.87
CA HIS A 111 13.36 -0.47 1.56
C HIS A 111 12.50 0.29 0.57
N ALA A 112 13.10 0.77 -0.53
CA ALA A 112 12.35 1.49 -1.54
C ALA A 112 11.32 0.62 -2.27
N ILE A 113 11.72 -0.59 -2.65
CA ILE A 113 10.84 -1.58 -3.26
C ILE A 113 9.71 -1.96 -2.30
N ASP A 114 10.03 -2.24 -1.04
CA ASP A 114 9.07 -2.62 0.01
C ASP A 114 8.03 -1.52 0.26
N MET A 115 8.48 -0.27 0.26
CA MET A 115 7.61 0.89 0.43
C MET A 115 6.68 1.10 -0.76
N CYS A 116 7.20 1.01 -1.99
CA CYS A 116 6.37 1.15 -3.19
C CYS A 116 5.30 0.05 -3.23
N ALA A 117 5.66 -1.20 -2.91
CA ALA A 117 4.70 -2.28 -2.73
C ALA A 117 3.67 -1.96 -1.62
N SER A 118 4.13 -1.51 -0.46
CA SER A 118 3.23 -1.16 0.66
C SER A 118 2.22 -0.08 0.26
N LEU A 119 2.66 0.95 -0.48
CA LEU A 119 1.79 2.02 -0.98
C LEU A 119 0.77 1.50 -1.99
N LEU A 120 1.18 0.59 -2.88
CA LEU A 120 0.32 0.01 -3.92
C LEU A 120 -0.83 -0.83 -3.36
N VAL A 121 -0.63 -1.51 -2.23
CA VAL A 121 -1.60 -2.49 -1.70
C VAL A 121 -2.12 -2.17 -0.30
N MET A 122 -1.63 -1.09 0.31
CA MET A 122 -1.93 -0.68 1.68
C MET A 122 -1.71 -1.82 2.71
N THR A 123 -0.65 -2.61 2.51
CA THR A 123 -0.19 -3.63 3.47
C THR A 123 1.23 -3.33 3.91
N GLU A 124 1.58 -3.70 5.14
CA GLU A 124 2.99 -3.79 5.50
C GLU A 124 3.66 -4.92 4.72
N ILE A 125 4.83 -4.67 4.16
CA ILE A 125 5.68 -5.67 3.50
C ILE A 125 6.84 -6.01 4.45
N GLU A 126 7.14 -7.30 4.63
CA GLU A 126 8.24 -7.73 5.50
C GLU A 126 9.56 -7.17 4.98
N LEU A 127 10.13 -6.21 5.72
CA LEU A 127 11.47 -5.68 5.48
C LEU A 127 12.47 -6.79 5.81
N ASN A 128 13.41 -7.06 4.89
CA ASN A 128 14.46 -8.06 5.07
C ASN A 128 15.27 -7.83 6.36
N GLY A 129 14.82 -8.43 7.48
CA GLY A 129 15.54 -8.47 8.75
C GLY A 129 15.00 -7.58 9.88
N SER A 130 13.94 -6.79 9.67
CA SER A 130 13.26 -6.14 10.81
C SER A 130 12.12 -7.05 11.28
N PRO A 131 12.15 -7.57 12.53
CA PRO A 131 11.04 -8.35 13.03
C PRO A 131 9.80 -7.46 13.00
N ALA A 132 8.75 -7.93 12.33
CA ALA A 132 7.41 -7.33 12.31
C ALA A 132 6.85 -6.99 13.72
N GLY A 133 7.51 -7.48 14.77
CA GLY A 133 7.15 -7.29 16.17
C GLY A 133 7.30 -5.87 16.74
N LEU A 134 8.01 -4.93 16.10
CA LEU A 134 8.13 -3.56 16.66
C LEU A 134 6.90 -2.67 16.37
N SER A 135 6.20 -2.89 15.25
CA SER A 135 4.99 -2.11 14.92
C SER A 135 3.69 -2.76 15.43
N GLY A 136 3.74 -4.05 15.79
CA GLY A 136 2.55 -4.84 16.12
C GLY A 136 1.61 -5.09 14.94
N LEU A 137 2.02 -4.72 13.71
CA LEU A 137 1.27 -4.91 12.48
C LEU A 137 1.70 -6.20 11.77
N THR A 138 0.77 -6.86 11.10
CA THR A 138 1.10 -8.04 10.28
C THR A 138 1.73 -7.61 8.96
N ALA A 139 2.86 -8.21 8.58
CA ALA A 139 3.56 -7.93 7.34
C ALA A 139 3.48 -9.10 6.36
N VAL A 140 3.28 -8.80 5.07
CA VAL A 140 3.26 -9.79 3.99
C VAL A 140 4.71 -10.18 3.64
N PRO A 141 5.08 -11.47 3.70
CA PRO A 141 6.43 -11.90 3.34
C PRO A 141 6.61 -11.88 1.82
N TRP A 142 7.40 -10.93 1.31
CA TRP A 142 7.73 -10.82 -0.12
C TRP A 142 9.25 -10.75 -0.36
N LYS A 143 9.89 -11.92 -0.28
CA LYS A 143 11.35 -12.03 -0.38
C LYS A 143 11.88 -12.12 -1.82
N ARG A 144 11.10 -12.69 -2.74
CA ARG A 144 11.46 -12.96 -4.15
C ARG A 144 10.21 -13.05 -5.04
N GLY A 145 10.42 -13.03 -6.35
CA GLY A 145 9.34 -13.18 -7.34
C GLY A 145 8.41 -11.97 -7.41
N SER A 146 7.23 -12.13 -8.02
CA SER A 146 6.26 -11.03 -8.17
C SER A 146 5.48 -10.78 -6.88
N LEU A 147 5.10 -9.51 -6.65
CA LEU A 147 4.27 -9.12 -5.51
C LEU A 147 2.91 -9.84 -5.53
N ASN A 148 2.30 -9.97 -6.71
CA ASN A 148 1.03 -10.66 -6.88
C ASN A 148 1.11 -12.13 -6.41
N GLY A 149 2.19 -12.84 -6.72
CA GLY A 149 2.41 -14.20 -6.23
C GLY A 149 2.50 -14.28 -4.70
N ALA A 150 3.18 -13.32 -4.07
CA ALA A 150 3.27 -13.23 -2.60
C ALA A 150 1.89 -12.93 -1.97
N LEU A 151 1.13 -11.99 -2.53
CA LEU A 151 -0.22 -11.64 -2.07
C LEU A 151 -1.20 -12.80 -2.26
N ALA A 152 -1.18 -13.48 -3.40
CA ALA A 152 -2.02 -14.64 -3.68
C ALA A 152 -1.73 -15.78 -2.70
N LYS A 153 -0.46 -15.96 -2.29
CA LYS A 153 -0.09 -16.94 -1.27
C LYS A 153 -0.52 -16.51 0.14
N TYR A 154 -0.38 -15.22 0.47
CA TYR A 154 -0.70 -14.68 1.79
C TYR A 154 -2.21 -14.62 2.04
N PHE A 155 -2.95 -14.03 1.10
CA PHE A 155 -4.41 -13.96 1.11
C PHE A 155 -5.07 -15.20 0.51
N CYS A 156 -4.31 -16.27 0.26
CA CYS A 156 -4.83 -17.54 -0.22
C CYS A 156 -6.01 -17.90 0.68
N PRO A 157 -7.22 -18.12 0.13
CA PRO A 157 -8.36 -18.51 0.93
C PRO A 157 -8.00 -19.81 1.66
N GLN A 158 -7.61 -19.71 2.93
CA GLN A 158 -7.51 -20.89 3.76
C GLN A 158 -8.88 -21.53 3.71
N ARG A 159 -8.88 -22.85 3.41
CA ARG A 159 -10.06 -23.71 3.25
C ARG A 159 -11.24 -23.03 3.87
N THR A 160 -12.19 -22.57 3.06
CA THR A 160 -13.46 -22.06 3.55
C THR A 160 -13.87 -23.07 4.60
N LEU A 161 -13.79 -22.70 5.89
CA LEU A 161 -14.35 -23.52 6.96
C LEU A 161 -15.75 -23.76 6.42
N GLN A 162 -16.09 -25.01 6.12
CA GLN A 162 -17.43 -25.34 5.68
C GLN A 162 -18.28 -24.91 6.87
N ALA A 163 -18.76 -23.68 6.81
CA ALA A 163 -19.50 -23.08 7.88
C ALA A 163 -20.73 -23.96 7.93
N ASP A 164 -20.84 -24.70 9.01
CA ASP A 164 -21.94 -25.62 9.25
C ASP A 164 -23.18 -24.75 9.50
N ARG A 165 -23.70 -24.20 8.39
CA ARG A 165 -24.87 -23.34 8.15
C ARG A 165 -25.39 -22.43 9.27
N SER A 166 -24.60 -21.98 10.24
CA SER A 166 -24.99 -20.85 11.07
C SER A 166 -24.64 -19.57 10.32
N LYS A 167 -25.48 -19.19 9.35
CA LYS A 167 -25.45 -17.83 8.79
C LYS A 167 -25.60 -16.88 9.98
N LEU A 168 -24.51 -16.22 10.36
CA LEU A 168 -24.53 -15.11 11.30
C LEU A 168 -25.67 -14.18 10.83
N GLY A 169 -26.73 -14.09 11.63
CA GLY A 169 -27.98 -13.45 11.20
C GLY A 169 -27.75 -11.98 10.84
N LYS A 170 -28.75 -11.30 10.27
CA LYS A 170 -28.66 -9.86 9.94
C LYS A 170 -28.30 -8.94 11.13
N VAL A 171 -28.37 -9.48 12.34
CA VAL A 171 -27.94 -8.82 13.58
C VAL A 171 -26.42 -8.80 13.72
N PHE A 172 -25.65 -9.62 13.02
CA PHE A 172 -24.18 -9.63 13.10
C PHE A 172 -23.57 -8.51 12.25
N THR A 173 -23.70 -7.27 12.73
CA THR A 173 -23.06 -6.09 12.17
C THR A 173 -21.85 -5.69 13.02
N ALA A 174 -20.94 -4.88 12.48
CA ALA A 174 -19.81 -4.33 13.25
C ALA A 174 -20.27 -3.67 14.57
N ARG A 175 -21.40 -2.95 14.55
CA ARG A 175 -21.99 -2.35 15.75
C ARG A 175 -22.44 -3.38 16.79
N ASN A 176 -22.94 -4.53 16.33
CA ASN A 176 -23.42 -5.58 17.21
C ASN A 176 -22.31 -6.56 17.64
N LEU A 177 -21.18 -6.60 16.95
CA LEU A 177 -19.97 -7.30 17.40
C LEU A 177 -19.53 -6.79 18.79
N SER A 178 -19.41 -5.47 18.94
CA SER A 178 -19.09 -4.88 20.25
C SER A 178 -20.20 -5.08 21.28
N ARG A 179 -21.47 -4.88 20.91
CA ARG A 179 -22.59 -4.94 21.85
C ARG A 179 -22.94 -6.37 22.32
N ILE A 180 -22.80 -7.38 21.46
CA ILE A 180 -23.28 -8.74 21.71
C ILE A 180 -22.13 -9.68 22.04
N ALA A 181 -20.99 -9.55 21.35
CA ALA A 181 -19.84 -10.44 21.53
C ALA A 181 -18.76 -9.83 22.43
N GLY A 182 -18.91 -8.57 22.87
CA GLY A 182 -17.88 -7.86 23.64
C GLY A 182 -16.65 -7.45 22.81
N ILE A 183 -16.69 -7.64 21.48
CA ILE A 183 -15.54 -7.45 20.61
C ILE A 183 -15.41 -5.97 20.20
N GLU A 184 -14.38 -5.30 20.68
CA GLU A 184 -13.98 -3.95 20.29
C GLU A 184 -13.53 -3.93 18.81
N ILE A 185 -13.92 -2.88 18.09
CA ILE A 185 -13.42 -2.64 16.73
C ILE A 185 -12.29 -1.62 16.78
N ARG A 186 -11.10 -2.01 16.31
CA ARG A 186 -10.00 -1.08 16.04
C ARG A 186 -9.83 -0.89 14.54
N TRP A 187 -9.77 0.35 14.10
CA TRP A 187 -9.55 0.65 12.69
C TRP A 187 -8.08 0.46 12.34
N THR A 188 -7.81 -0.21 11.21
CA THR A 188 -6.44 -0.37 10.69
C THR A 188 -6.32 0.23 9.30
N THR A 189 -5.13 0.77 8.99
CA THR A 189 -4.73 1.17 7.64
C THR A 189 -3.93 0.08 6.94
N ASN A 190 -3.63 -1.04 7.60
CA ASN A 190 -2.91 -2.18 7.07
C ASN A 190 -3.92 -3.28 6.70
N LEU A 191 -4.08 -3.55 5.40
CA LEU A 191 -5.04 -4.54 4.91
C LEU A 191 -4.70 -5.96 5.40
N ALA A 192 -3.42 -6.26 5.66
CA ALA A 192 -2.99 -7.56 6.18
C ALA A 192 -3.47 -7.83 7.62
N ASP A 193 -3.85 -6.78 8.37
CA ASP A 193 -4.46 -6.90 9.69
C ASP A 193 -5.99 -6.97 9.65
N HIS A 194 -6.62 -6.92 8.47
CA HIS A 194 -8.07 -6.97 8.40
C HIS A 194 -8.60 -8.29 8.96
N LEU A 195 -9.55 -8.18 9.91
CA LEU A 195 -10.14 -9.28 10.68
C LEU A 195 -9.16 -9.99 11.61
N ARG A 196 -7.96 -9.43 11.86
CA ARG A 196 -7.07 -9.93 12.89
C ARG A 196 -7.70 -9.72 14.27
N LEU A 197 -7.78 -10.81 15.03
CA LEU A 197 -8.19 -10.79 16.43
C LEU A 197 -6.95 -10.64 17.33
N VAL A 198 -7.06 -9.80 18.35
CA VAL A 198 -6.04 -9.60 19.39
C VAL A 198 -6.71 -9.46 20.75
N ASP A 199 -5.90 -9.37 21.82
CA ASP A 199 -6.36 -9.21 23.19
C ASP A 199 -7.37 -10.31 23.59
N ASP A 200 -6.97 -11.59 23.46
CA ASP A 200 -7.80 -12.77 23.73
C ASP A 200 -9.17 -12.73 23.01
N ASP A 201 -9.13 -12.45 21.72
CA ASP A 201 -10.28 -12.31 20.81
C ASP A 201 -11.28 -11.19 21.19
N GLN A 202 -10.89 -10.27 22.07
CA GLN A 202 -11.74 -9.13 22.45
C GLN A 202 -11.64 -7.96 21.48
N VAL A 203 -10.68 -7.94 20.57
CA VAL A 203 -10.49 -6.84 19.63
C VAL A 203 -10.33 -7.37 18.22
N VAL A 204 -11.07 -6.80 17.28
CA VAL A 204 -10.94 -7.07 15.85
C VAL A 204 -10.48 -5.83 15.09
N PHE A 205 -9.50 -6.02 14.21
CA PHE A 205 -9.06 -4.96 13.31
C PHE A 205 -9.92 -4.88 12.04
N ILE A 206 -10.41 -3.69 11.70
CA ILE A 206 -11.19 -3.45 10.48
C ILE A 206 -10.47 -2.46 9.58
N PHE A 207 -10.14 -2.90 8.36
CA PHE A 207 -9.61 -2.02 7.33
C PHE A 207 -10.74 -1.15 6.76
N HIS A 208 -10.52 0.15 6.66
CA HIS A 208 -11.59 1.13 6.43
C HIS A 208 -11.46 1.94 5.13
N TYR A 209 -10.42 1.73 4.32
CA TYR A 209 -10.26 2.44 3.05
C TYR A 209 -11.09 1.79 1.94
N ALA A 210 -12.41 1.90 2.05
CA ALA A 210 -13.35 1.30 1.11
C ALA A 210 -13.17 1.81 -0.33
N SER A 211 -12.87 3.10 -0.53
CA SER A 211 -12.61 3.66 -1.86
C SER A 211 -11.38 3.04 -2.52
N PHE A 212 -10.32 2.79 -1.74
CA PHE A 212 -9.14 2.06 -2.21
C PHE A 212 -9.49 0.61 -2.58
N LEU A 213 -10.25 -0.12 -1.75
CA LEU A 213 -10.69 -1.48 -2.12
C LEU A 213 -11.54 -1.50 -3.40
N GLN A 214 -12.37 -0.49 -3.63
CA GLN A 214 -13.12 -0.35 -4.88
C GLN A 214 -12.21 -0.04 -6.08
N LEU A 215 -11.04 0.56 -5.86
CA LEU A 215 -10.03 0.76 -6.90
C LEU A 215 -9.35 -0.55 -7.29
N GLN A 216 -9.04 -1.39 -6.31
CA GLN A 216 -8.37 -2.68 -6.49
C GLN A 216 -9.27 -3.81 -7.03
N LYS A 217 -10.55 -3.54 -7.30
CA LYS A 217 -11.51 -4.55 -7.82
C LYS A 217 -11.53 -4.69 -9.35
N ARG A 218 -10.66 -3.94 -10.05
CA ARG A 218 -10.48 -4.05 -11.51
C ARG A 218 -9.77 -5.35 -11.85
#